data_AF-G2KN27-F1
#
_entry.id   AF-G2KN27-F1
#
_cell.length_a   1.000
_cell.length_b   1.000
_cell.length_c   1.000
_cell.angle_alpha   90.00
_cell.angle_beta   90.00
_cell.angle_gamma   90.00
#
_symmetry.space_group_name_H-M   'P 1'
#
loop_
_entity.id
_entity.type
_entity.pdbx_description
1 polymer ?
#
loop_
_entity_poly.entity_id
_entity_poly.type
_entity_poly.pdbx_seq_one_letter_code
_entity_poly.pdbx_strand_id
1 'polypeptide(L)'
;MKVLALVFLLLCLGFAPAAHAADWAVRCAPDGTQCEAWQRLMVKGTVQRMAEIAIGFPDGPRQPARGVMVLPLGIMLPAGVKLSIDNAAPYGAQVRYCTHDGCMAFLTLDDVVLTELRKGRAATLAFQSFAGKDVTLPISLNGITAALDEAAAKTKQD
;
A
#
# COMPACT_ATOMS: atom_id res chain seq x y z
N MET A 1 -9.69 25.63 59.80
CA MET A 1 -8.57 25.97 58.90
C MET A 1 -8.26 24.76 58.01
N LYS A 2 -8.65 24.87 56.72
CA LYS A 2 -8.04 24.26 55.52
C LYS A 2 -7.42 22.86 55.61
N VAL A 3 -8.15 21.78 55.31
CA VAL A 3 -7.65 20.64 54.49
C VAL A 3 -8.84 19.86 53.87
N LEU A 4 -9.70 20.52 53.10
CA LEU A 4 -10.79 19.85 52.36
C LEU A 4 -10.82 20.36 50.91
N ALA A 5 -9.71 20.19 50.20
CA ALA A 5 -9.55 20.59 48.81
C ALA A 5 -8.41 19.80 48.13
N LEU A 6 -8.63 18.50 47.92
CA LEU A 6 -7.96 17.68 46.90
C LEU A 6 -9.07 16.83 46.26
N VAL A 7 -10.09 17.45 45.65
CA VAL A 7 -10.11 17.75 44.21
C VAL A 7 -9.48 16.63 43.39
N PHE A 8 -10.19 15.51 43.28
CA PHE A 8 -10.87 15.14 42.03
C PHE A 8 -10.06 15.39 40.73
N LEU A 9 -8.81 14.94 40.66
CA LEU A 9 -8.00 15.09 39.44
C LEU A 9 -6.99 13.96 39.29
N LEU A 10 -7.42 12.78 38.85
CA LEU A 10 -6.55 11.76 38.22
C LEU A 10 -7.35 10.60 37.55
N LEU A 11 -8.57 10.88 37.07
CA LEU A 11 -9.39 9.95 36.27
C LEU A 11 -9.45 10.39 34.80
N CYS A 12 -8.31 10.70 34.21
CA CYS A 12 -8.15 10.85 32.75
C CYS A 12 -6.81 10.26 32.30
N LEU A 13 -6.50 9.02 32.67
CA LEU A 13 -5.64 8.22 31.79
C LEU A 13 -6.48 7.93 30.56
N GLY A 14 -6.36 8.81 29.58
CA GLY A 14 -7.00 8.69 28.29
C GLY A 14 -6.68 7.31 27.72
N PHE A 15 -7.70 6.47 27.61
CA PHE A 15 -7.72 5.48 26.54
C PHE A 15 -7.76 6.28 25.25
N ALA A 16 -6.58 6.62 24.73
CA ALA A 16 -6.49 6.96 23.32
C ALA A 16 -7.06 5.74 22.59
N PRO A 17 -8.14 5.89 21.78
CA PRO A 17 -8.55 4.81 20.92
C PRO A 17 -7.33 4.40 20.11
N ALA A 18 -7.01 3.11 20.08
CA ALA A 18 -5.92 2.61 19.25
C ALA A 18 -6.09 3.23 17.86
N ALA A 19 -5.09 3.99 17.39
CA ALA A 19 -5.05 4.39 16.00
C ALA A 19 -5.30 3.11 15.20
N HIS A 20 -6.35 3.09 14.37
CA HIS A 20 -6.66 1.91 13.56
C HIS A 20 -5.35 1.43 12.94
N ALA A 21 -5.00 0.16 13.14
CA ALA A 21 -3.75 -0.38 12.63
C ALA A 21 -3.64 -0.02 11.14
N ALA A 22 -2.58 0.71 10.77
CA ALA A 22 -2.35 1.08 9.38
C ALA A 22 -2.18 -0.20 8.56
N ASP A 23 -2.84 -0.27 7.41
CA ASP A 23 -2.77 -1.45 6.54
C ASP A 23 -1.50 -1.44 5.68
N TRP A 24 -0.84 -0.28 5.59
CA TRP A 24 0.40 -0.04 4.86
C TRP A 24 1.58 -0.03 5.82
N ALA A 25 2.60 -0.80 5.48
CA ALA A 25 3.88 -0.83 6.18
C ALA A 25 4.98 -0.19 5.31
N VAL A 26 6.11 0.14 5.94
CA VAL A 26 7.31 0.60 5.23
C VAL A 26 8.41 -0.45 5.40
N ARG A 27 9.15 -0.71 4.32
CA ARG A 27 10.39 -1.49 4.36
C ARG A 27 11.47 -0.78 3.57
N CYS A 28 12.72 -1.02 3.94
CA CYS A 28 13.88 -0.48 3.25
C CYS A 28 14.86 -1.59 2.89
N ALA A 29 15.60 -1.41 1.81
CA ALA A 29 16.80 -2.18 1.52
C ALA A 29 17.82 -2.04 2.67
N PRO A 30 18.70 -3.03 2.90
CA PRO A 30 19.63 -3.02 4.03
C PRO A 30 20.57 -1.81 4.09
N ASP A 31 20.92 -1.24 2.93
CA ASP A 31 21.73 -0.02 2.81
C ASP A 31 20.94 1.28 3.07
N GLY A 32 19.60 1.19 3.01
CA GLY A 32 18.67 2.31 3.16
C GLY A 32 18.53 3.18 1.91
N THR A 33 19.07 2.76 0.75
CA THR A 33 18.99 3.53 -0.51
C THR A 33 17.61 3.45 -1.15
N GLN A 34 16.84 2.42 -0.83
CA GLN A 34 15.50 2.20 -1.37
C GLN A 34 14.54 1.86 -0.25
N CYS A 35 13.54 2.70 -0.03
CA CYS A 35 12.42 2.42 0.86
C CYS A 35 11.10 2.43 0.09
N GLU A 36 10.18 1.56 0.50
CA GLU A 36 8.88 1.42 -0.14
C GLU A 36 7.77 1.25 0.90
N ALA A 37 6.65 1.92 0.65
CA ALA A 37 5.38 1.68 1.29
C ALA A 37 4.74 0.45 0.63
N TRP A 38 4.26 -0.51 1.41
CA TRP A 38 3.75 -1.77 0.87
C TRP A 38 2.56 -2.33 1.65
N GLN A 39 1.76 -3.12 0.94
CA GLN A 39 0.65 -3.88 1.52
C GLN A 39 0.54 -5.25 0.85
N ARG A 40 0.35 -6.30 1.67
CA ARG A 40 0.03 -7.66 1.20
C ARG A 40 -1.47 -7.90 1.23
N LEU A 41 -1.97 -8.46 0.14
CA LEU A 41 -3.35 -8.93 0.02
C LEU A 41 -3.35 -10.43 0.28
N MET A 42 -3.99 -10.84 1.37
CA MET A 42 -4.03 -12.24 1.81
C MET A 42 -5.31 -12.92 1.34
N VAL A 43 -5.25 -14.23 1.12
CA VAL A 43 -6.47 -15.02 0.94
C VAL A 43 -7.22 -15.04 2.28
N LYS A 44 -8.49 -14.63 2.25
CA LYS A 44 -9.33 -14.50 3.43
C LYS A 44 -9.30 -15.78 4.29
N GLY A 45 -8.95 -15.63 5.56
CA GLY A 45 -8.90 -16.74 6.52
C GLY A 45 -7.64 -17.61 6.42
N THR A 46 -6.62 -17.19 5.67
CA THR A 46 -5.35 -17.91 5.55
C THR A 46 -4.16 -16.96 5.69
N VAL A 47 -2.96 -17.54 5.86
CA VAL A 47 -1.68 -16.82 5.79
C VAL A 47 -1.09 -16.78 4.37
N GLN A 48 -1.84 -17.25 3.36
CA GLN A 48 -1.37 -17.27 1.99
C GLN A 48 -1.52 -15.88 1.37
N ARG A 49 -0.40 -15.30 0.91
CA ARG A 49 -0.39 -14.09 0.12
C ARG A 49 -0.99 -14.35 -1.27
N MET A 50 -1.99 -13.57 -1.64
CA MET A 50 -2.57 -13.55 -2.98
C MET A 50 -1.84 -12.55 -3.89
N ALA A 51 -1.59 -11.33 -3.41
CA ALA A 51 -0.86 -10.31 -4.14
C ALA A 51 -0.13 -9.37 -3.19
N GLU A 52 0.75 -8.54 -3.71
CA GLU A 52 1.37 -7.43 -2.99
C GLU A 52 1.41 -6.19 -3.87
N ILE A 53 1.29 -5.02 -3.25
CA ILE A 53 1.57 -3.75 -3.90
C ILE A 53 2.63 -3.02 -3.09
N ALA A 54 3.59 -2.40 -3.78
CA ALA A 54 4.62 -1.58 -3.16
C ALA A 54 4.87 -0.33 -3.99
N ILE A 55 5.15 0.78 -3.31
CA ILE A 55 5.36 2.10 -3.90
C ILE A 55 6.61 2.70 -3.28
N GLY A 56 7.57 3.07 -4.12
CA GLY A 56 8.83 3.66 -3.69
C GLY A 56 9.24 4.86 -4.53
N PHE A 57 10.32 5.50 -4.09
CA PHE A 57 10.89 6.71 -4.69
C PHE A 57 12.35 6.48 -5.11
N PRO A 58 12.62 5.57 -6.07
CA PRO A 58 13.97 5.09 -6.36
C PRO A 58 14.92 6.19 -6.86
N ASP A 59 14.38 7.25 -7.46
CA ASP A 59 15.17 8.38 -7.96
C ASP A 59 15.14 9.58 -6.97
N GLY A 60 14.58 9.38 -5.77
CA GLY A 60 14.43 10.38 -4.72
C GLY A 60 13.01 10.92 -4.52
N PRO A 61 12.72 11.56 -3.38
CA PRO A 61 11.36 11.93 -2.95
C PRO A 61 10.73 13.07 -3.78
N ARG A 62 11.52 13.76 -4.60
CA ARG A 62 11.04 14.80 -5.54
C ARG A 62 10.85 14.30 -6.97
N GLN A 63 11.16 13.02 -7.23
CA GLN A 63 10.97 12.39 -8.52
C GLN A 63 9.68 11.55 -8.52
N PRO A 64 9.14 11.19 -9.70
CA PRO A 64 7.94 10.38 -9.78
C PRO A 64 8.07 9.07 -9.00
N ALA A 65 7.05 8.73 -8.24
CA ALA A 65 7.00 7.45 -7.55
C ALA A 65 6.88 6.30 -8.56
N ARG A 66 7.36 5.12 -8.16
CA ARG A 66 7.20 3.90 -8.94
C ARG A 66 6.41 2.89 -8.12
N GLY A 67 5.39 2.31 -8.74
CA GLY A 67 4.61 1.24 -8.15
C GLY A 67 4.98 -0.11 -8.76
N VAL A 68 5.00 -1.15 -7.93
CA VAL A 68 5.06 -2.54 -8.38
C VAL A 68 3.92 -3.32 -7.75
N MET A 69 3.22 -4.09 -8.58
CA MET A 69 2.26 -5.09 -8.17
C MET A 69 2.88 -6.46 -8.39
N VAL A 70 2.90 -7.28 -7.35
CA VAL A 70 3.30 -8.69 -7.42
C VAL A 70 2.04 -9.53 -7.40
N LEU A 71 1.67 -10.03 -8.57
CA LEU A 71 0.51 -10.88 -8.81
C LEU A 71 0.83 -12.35 -8.55
N PRO A 72 -0.17 -13.19 -8.28
CA PRO A 72 0.06 -14.63 -8.16
C PRO A 72 0.47 -15.23 -9.51
N LEU A 73 1.06 -16.43 -9.47
CA LEU A 73 1.27 -17.23 -10.66
C LEU A 73 -0.06 -17.75 -11.23
N GLY A 74 -0.06 -18.13 -12.51
CA GLY A 74 -1.26 -18.66 -13.18
C GLY A 74 -2.26 -17.56 -13.58
N ILE A 75 -1.78 -16.38 -13.93
CA ILE A 75 -2.60 -15.29 -14.49
C ILE A 75 -2.53 -15.25 -16.02
N MET A 76 -3.56 -14.66 -16.64
CA MET A 76 -3.64 -14.43 -18.07
C MET A 76 -2.84 -13.18 -18.44
N LEU A 77 -1.59 -13.35 -18.85
CA LEU A 77 -0.69 -12.23 -19.16
C LEU A 77 -1.25 -11.24 -20.22
N PRO A 78 -1.86 -11.69 -21.33
CA PRO A 78 -2.39 -10.76 -22.35
C PRO A 78 -3.53 -9.86 -21.85
N ALA A 79 -4.26 -10.27 -20.81
CA ALA A 79 -5.35 -9.47 -20.23
C ALA A 79 -4.83 -8.28 -19.41
N GLY A 80 -3.57 -8.32 -18.98
CA GLY A 80 -2.95 -7.30 -18.14
C GLY A 80 -3.58 -7.20 -16.75
N VAL A 81 -3.34 -6.06 -16.10
CA VAL A 81 -3.72 -5.77 -14.73
C VAL A 81 -4.35 -4.38 -14.66
N LYS A 82 -5.32 -4.19 -13.78
CA LYS A 82 -5.98 -2.89 -13.58
C LYS A 82 -5.97 -2.52 -12.10
N LEU A 83 -5.63 -1.27 -11.82
CA LEU A 83 -5.76 -0.64 -10.51
C LEU A 83 -6.84 0.45 -10.59
N SER A 84 -7.89 0.36 -9.79
CA SER A 84 -8.88 1.44 -9.65
C SER A 84 -8.79 2.03 -8.25
N ILE A 85 -8.95 3.35 -8.12
CA ILE A 85 -8.99 4.05 -6.83
C ILE A 85 -10.39 4.64 -6.64
N ASP A 86 -11.08 4.21 -5.60
CA ASP A 86 -12.51 4.49 -5.38
C ASP A 86 -13.35 4.29 -6.66
N ASN A 87 -13.87 5.37 -7.24
CA ASN A 87 -14.70 5.37 -8.45
C ASN A 87 -13.98 5.94 -9.70
N ALA A 88 -12.66 6.14 -9.62
CA ALA A 88 -11.86 6.66 -10.74
C ALA A 88 -11.74 5.63 -11.87
N ALA A 89 -11.35 6.11 -13.05
CA ALA A 89 -11.06 5.24 -14.19
C ALA A 89 -9.88 4.30 -13.85
N PRO A 90 -9.89 3.03 -14.30
CA PRO A 90 -8.81 2.11 -13.98
C PRO A 90 -7.49 2.47 -14.68
N TYR A 91 -6.40 2.40 -13.92
CA TYR A 91 -5.03 2.46 -14.42
C TYR A 91 -4.59 1.07 -14.87
N GLY A 92 -4.31 0.92 -16.16
CA GLY A 92 -3.83 -0.34 -16.74
C GLY A 92 -2.31 -0.51 -16.58
N ALA A 93 -1.88 -1.73 -16.26
CA ALA A 93 -0.48 -2.13 -16.26
C ALA A 93 -0.30 -3.48 -16.98
N GLN A 94 0.83 -3.62 -17.65
CA GLN A 94 1.23 -4.90 -18.25
C GLN A 94 2.17 -5.65 -17.32
N VAL A 95 1.99 -6.96 -17.25
CA VAL A 95 2.94 -7.85 -16.57
C VAL A 95 4.22 -7.89 -17.39
N ARG A 96 5.36 -7.63 -16.74
CA ARG A 96 6.66 -7.53 -17.40
C ARG A 96 7.43 -8.83 -17.38
N TYR A 97 7.41 -9.54 -16.26
CA TYR A 97 8.04 -10.84 -16.08
C TYR A 97 7.46 -11.54 -14.86
N CYS A 98 7.76 -12.83 -14.72
CA CYS A 98 7.41 -13.60 -13.53
C CYS A 98 8.64 -14.32 -12.99
N THR A 99 8.69 -14.46 -11.67
CA THR A 99 9.65 -15.30 -10.94
C THR A 99 8.88 -16.31 -10.09
N HIS A 100 9.57 -17.12 -9.28
CA HIS A 100 8.90 -17.97 -8.30
C HIS A 100 8.05 -17.19 -7.26
N ASP A 101 8.33 -15.89 -7.08
CA ASP A 101 7.62 -15.04 -6.12
C ASP A 101 6.34 -14.42 -6.72
N GLY A 102 6.07 -14.65 -8.01
CA GLY A 102 4.89 -14.11 -8.68
C GLY A 102 5.23 -13.33 -9.94
N CYS A 103 4.25 -12.60 -10.46
CA CYS A 103 4.32 -11.85 -11.70
C CYS A 103 4.33 -10.35 -11.43
N MET A 104 5.33 -9.64 -11.97
CA MET A 104 5.56 -8.22 -11.69
C MET A 104 4.89 -7.34 -12.76
N ALA A 105 3.99 -6.47 -12.33
CA ALA A 105 3.42 -5.40 -13.15
C ALA A 105 3.82 -4.05 -12.55
N PHE A 106 4.34 -3.15 -13.38
CA PHE A 106 4.83 -1.84 -12.93
C PHE A 106 3.80 -0.77 -13.25
N LEU A 107 3.55 0.09 -12.29
CA LEU A 107 2.69 1.26 -12.40
C LEU A 107 3.56 2.50 -12.47
N THR A 108 3.32 3.31 -13.50
CA THR A 108 3.74 4.71 -13.48
C THR A 108 2.78 5.45 -12.55
N LEU A 109 3.31 5.98 -11.46
CA LEU A 109 2.53 6.76 -10.50
C LEU A 109 2.90 8.22 -10.68
N ASP A 110 2.16 8.90 -11.55
CA ASP A 110 2.25 10.35 -11.67
C ASP A 110 1.58 11.04 -10.47
N ASP A 111 1.67 12.37 -10.45
CA ASP A 111 1.12 13.19 -9.37
C ASP A 111 -0.41 13.04 -9.23
N VAL A 112 -1.12 12.72 -10.33
CA VAL A 112 -2.57 12.49 -10.30
C VAL A 112 -2.86 11.20 -9.55
N VAL A 113 -2.22 10.09 -9.92
CA VAL A 113 -2.42 8.80 -9.25
C VAL A 113 -2.00 8.86 -7.78
N LEU A 114 -0.87 9.51 -7.48
CA LEU A 114 -0.44 9.71 -6.08
C LEU A 114 -1.43 10.53 -5.27
N THR A 115 -2.00 11.57 -5.87
CA THR A 115 -3.04 12.39 -5.22
C THR A 115 -4.29 11.57 -4.94
N GLU A 116 -4.72 10.73 -5.91
CA GLU A 116 -5.86 9.83 -5.72
C GLU A 116 -5.59 8.80 -4.63
N LEU A 117 -4.42 8.16 -4.62
CA LEU A 117 -4.02 7.21 -3.58
C LEU A 117 -4.07 7.85 -2.18
N ARG A 118 -3.57 9.07 -2.03
CA ARG A 118 -3.52 9.79 -0.74
C ARG A 118 -4.88 10.22 -0.22
N LYS A 119 -5.82 10.53 -1.12
CA LYS A 119 -7.18 10.99 -0.78
C LYS A 119 -8.19 9.85 -0.73
N GLY A 120 -7.90 8.74 -1.40
CA GLY A 120 -8.81 7.63 -1.58
C GLY A 120 -9.01 6.82 -0.31
N ARG A 121 -10.08 6.02 -0.30
CA ARG A 121 -10.40 5.13 0.83
C ARG A 121 -10.10 3.68 0.52
N ALA A 122 -10.35 3.26 -0.72
CA ALA A 122 -10.05 1.94 -1.19
C ALA A 122 -9.51 1.97 -2.61
N ALA A 123 -8.66 1.01 -2.92
CA ALA A 123 -8.29 0.66 -4.28
C ALA A 123 -8.71 -0.77 -4.59
N THR A 124 -8.73 -1.10 -5.88
CA THR A 124 -9.11 -2.42 -6.37
C THR A 124 -8.09 -2.87 -7.39
N LEU A 125 -7.49 -4.04 -7.14
CA LEU A 125 -6.62 -4.74 -8.07
C LEU A 125 -7.43 -5.80 -8.83
N ALA A 126 -7.49 -5.69 -10.15
CA ALA A 126 -8.20 -6.63 -11.01
C ALA A 126 -7.26 -7.26 -12.05
N PHE A 127 -7.41 -8.56 -12.25
CA PHE A 127 -6.69 -9.36 -13.25
C PHE A 127 -7.48 -10.62 -13.59
N GLN A 128 -7.03 -11.38 -14.58
CA GLN A 128 -7.68 -12.63 -14.98
C GLN A 128 -6.76 -13.83 -14.69
N SER A 129 -7.32 -14.92 -14.20
CA SER A 129 -6.62 -16.21 -14.06
C SER A 129 -6.37 -16.86 -15.43
N PHE A 130 -5.45 -17.82 -15.51
CA PHE A 130 -5.18 -18.59 -16.74
C PHE A 130 -6.42 -19.32 -17.27
N ALA A 131 -7.38 -19.64 -16.39
CA ALA A 131 -8.65 -20.26 -16.74
C ALA A 131 -9.70 -19.27 -17.27
N GLY A 132 -9.32 -18.01 -17.48
CA GLY A 132 -10.21 -16.97 -17.99
C GLY A 132 -11.17 -16.38 -16.96
N LYS A 133 -11.02 -16.69 -15.66
CA LYS A 133 -11.85 -16.11 -14.60
C LYS A 133 -11.29 -14.78 -14.12
N ASP A 134 -12.15 -13.77 -14.03
CA ASP A 134 -11.80 -12.48 -13.44
C ASP A 134 -11.61 -12.61 -11.92
N VAL A 135 -10.60 -11.92 -11.41
CA VAL A 135 -10.23 -11.86 -10.00
C VAL A 135 -10.10 -10.40 -9.60
N THR A 136 -10.76 -10.04 -8.50
CA THR A 136 -10.78 -8.68 -7.97
C THR A 136 -10.38 -8.72 -6.49
N LEU A 137 -9.36 -7.96 -6.13
CA LEU A 137 -8.81 -7.89 -4.77
C LEU A 137 -8.96 -6.46 -4.24
N PRO A 138 -9.67 -6.27 -3.10
CA PRO A 138 -9.73 -4.97 -2.45
C PRO A 138 -8.38 -4.65 -1.79
N ILE A 139 -7.97 -3.39 -1.91
CA ILE A 139 -6.79 -2.81 -1.29
C ILE A 139 -7.30 -1.70 -0.36
N SER A 140 -7.02 -1.80 0.93
CA SER A 140 -7.32 -0.71 1.87
C SER A 140 -6.34 0.44 1.64
N LEU A 141 -6.79 1.68 1.61
CA LEU A 141 -5.90 2.85 1.57
C LEU A 141 -5.67 3.45 2.97
N ASN A 142 -6.13 2.77 4.02
CA ASN A 142 -5.90 3.22 5.39
C ASN A 142 -4.39 3.20 5.74
N GLY A 143 -3.84 4.38 6.03
CA GLY A 143 -2.43 4.56 6.37
C GLY A 143 -1.48 4.76 5.18
N ILE A 144 -1.97 4.75 3.93
CA ILE A 144 -1.10 4.87 2.75
C ILE A 144 -0.32 6.19 2.71
N THR A 145 -0.95 7.31 3.05
CA THR A 145 -0.32 8.65 3.05
C THR A 145 0.87 8.67 3.98
N ALA A 146 0.71 8.18 5.22
CA ALA A 146 1.78 8.13 6.21
C ALA A 146 2.93 7.21 5.75
N ALA A 147 2.61 6.04 5.18
CA ALA A 147 3.61 5.11 4.68
C ALA A 147 4.39 5.67 3.48
N LEU A 148 3.73 6.38 2.55
CA LEU A 148 4.40 7.04 1.43
C LEU A 148 5.34 8.14 1.90
N ASP A 149 4.90 8.97 2.86
CA ASP A 149 5.71 10.05 3.41
C ASP A 149 6.92 9.51 4.17
N GLU A 150 6.74 8.44 4.95
CA GLU A 150 7.82 7.77 5.66
C GLU A 150 8.82 7.10 4.70
N ALA A 151 8.35 6.41 3.66
CA ALA A 151 9.21 5.82 2.64
C ALA A 151 10.03 6.90 1.89
N ALA A 152 9.40 8.01 1.52
CA ALA A 152 10.07 9.15 0.91
C ALA A 152 11.14 9.76 1.83
N ALA A 153 10.85 9.93 3.12
CA ALA A 153 11.77 10.52 4.09
C ALA A 153 12.96 9.61 4.44
N LYS A 154 12.76 8.29 4.45
CA LYS A 154 13.81 7.32 4.80
C LYS A 154 14.73 6.94 3.64
N THR A 155 14.30 7.19 2.40
CA THR A 155 15.11 6.90 1.22
C THR A 155 16.35 7.80 1.24
N LYS A 156 17.53 7.22 1.48
CA LYS A 156 18.79 7.94 1.41
C LYS A 156 19.08 8.32 -0.04
N GLN A 157 19.53 9.55 -0.24
CA GLN A 157 20.08 10.00 -1.51
C GLN A 157 21.60 10.01 -1.35
N ASP A 158 22.30 9.21 -2.18
CA ASP A 158 23.76 9.26 -2.30
C ASP A 158 24.21 10.47 -3.13
#